data_AF-A0A520ZVT9-F1
#
_entry.id   AF-A0A520ZVT9-F1
#
_cell.length_a   1.000
_cell.length_b   1.000
_cell.length_c   1.000
_cell.angle_alpha   90.00
_cell.angle_beta   90.00
_cell.angle_gamma   90.00
#
_symmetry.space_group_name_H-M   'P 1'
#
loop_
_entity.id
_entity.type
_entity.pdbx_description
1 polymer ?
#
loop_
_entity_poly.entity_id
_entity_poly.type
_entity_poly.pdbx_seq_one_letter_code
_entity_poly.pdbx_strand_id
1 'polypeptide(L)' 'MNHSDAIPTIDAVRSDRTTLHPAWVAFIRHCREMGYGEISNLKVQDGLPVMAEESIGKVKFV' A
#
# COMPACT_ATOMS: atom_id res chain seq x y z
N MET A 1 -29.23 12.47 -22.00
CA MET A 1 -27.79 12.76 -21.89
C MET A 1 -27.20 11.75 -20.92
N ASN A 2 -26.43 10.77 -21.40
CA ASN A 2 -25.84 9.73 -20.56
C ASN A 2 -24.40 10.17 -20.23
N HIS A 3 -24.16 10.63 -19.00
CA HIS A 3 -22.81 10.80 -18.49
C HIS A 3 -22.33 9.44 -17.99
N SER A 4 -21.73 8.67 -18.90
CA SER A 4 -20.93 7.51 -18.54
C SER A 4 -19.58 8.02 -18.04
N ASP A 5 -19.43 8.19 -16.74
CA ASP A 5 -18.13 8.41 -16.11
C ASP A 5 -17.26 7.17 -16.33
N ALA A 6 -16.40 7.23 -17.34
CA ALA A 6 -15.44 6.18 -17.62
C ALA A 6 -14.46 6.08 -16.43
N ILE A 7 -14.57 5.01 -15.65
CA ILE A 7 -13.55 4.66 -14.66
C ILE A 7 -12.25 4.44 -15.45
N PRO A 8 -11.18 5.22 -15.18
CA PRO A 8 -9.91 5.01 -15.87
C PRO A 8 -9.40 3.60 -15.56
N THR A 9 -9.22 2.79 -16.60
CA THR A 9 -8.69 1.43 -16.53
C THR A 9 -7.27 1.47 -15.96
N ILE A 10 -7.00 0.60 -14.99
CA ILE A 10 -5.74 0.50 -14.21
C ILE A 10 -4.50 0.28 -15.12
N ASP A 11 -4.70 -0.18 -16.35
CA ASP A 11 -3.68 -0.35 -17.39
C ASP A 11 -2.94 0.94 -17.81
N ALA A 12 -3.44 2.13 -17.44
CA ALA A 12 -2.79 3.40 -17.75
C ALA A 12 -1.67 3.79 -16.76
N VAL A 13 -1.35 2.99 -15.74
CA VAL A 13 -0.13 3.17 -14.95
C VAL A 13 1.05 2.71 -15.82
N ARG A 14 1.43 3.56 -16.77
CA ARG A 14 2.70 3.47 -17.48
C ARG A 14 3.77 3.29 -16.41
N SER A 15 4.46 2.15 -16.45
CA SER A 15 5.70 1.95 -15.72
C SER A 15 6.73 2.92 -16.29
N ASP A 16 6.66 4.18 -15.88
CA ASP A 16 7.86 4.95 -15.76
C ASP A 16 8.67 4.29 -14.64
N ARG A 17 9.99 4.25 -14.78
CA ARG A 17 10.86 3.85 -13.67
C ARG A 17 10.82 4.97 -12.62
N THR A 18 9.64 5.26 -12.05
CA THR A 18 9.51 6.16 -10.93
C THR A 18 10.29 5.51 -9.80
N THR A 19 11.40 6.14 -9.45
CA THR A 19 12.08 5.87 -8.19
C THR A 19 11.03 6.04 -7.09
N LEU A 20 10.66 4.91 -6.48
CA LEU A 20 9.66 4.89 -5.42
C LEU A 20 10.07 5.85 -4.31
N HIS A 21 9.13 6.66 -3.81
CA HIS A 21 9.42 7.60 -2.74
C HIS A 21 10.01 6.87 -1.51
N PRO A 22 11.03 7.42 -0.81
CA PRO A 22 11.67 6.75 0.32
C PRO A 22 10.73 6.28 1.43
N ALA A 23 9.62 7.00 1.65
CA ALA A 23 8.59 6.60 2.61
C ALA A 23 7.92 5.26 2.25
N TRP A 24 7.60 5.05 0.97
CA TRP A 24 7.09 3.77 0.49
C TRP A 24 8.14 2.67 0.54
N VAL A 25 9.41 2.99 0.27
CA VAL A 25 10.52 2.03 0.44
C VAL A 25 10.64 1.59 1.90
N ALA A 26 10.54 2.53 2.85
CA ALA A 26 10.59 2.24 4.27
C ALA A 26 9.41 1.35 4.70
N PHE A 27 8.19 1.65 4.24
CA PHE A 27 7.02 0.83 4.50
C PHE A 27 7.14 -0.60 3.94
N ILE A 28 7.62 -0.74 2.70
CA ILE A 28 7.83 -2.06 2.09
C ILE A 28 8.90 -2.85 2.86
N ARG A 29 9.99 -2.19 3.26
CA ARG A 29 11.03 -2.83 4.07
C ARG A 29 10.48 -3.31 5.41
N HIS A 30 9.69 -2.47 6.07
CA HIS A 30 8.99 -2.81 7.32
C HIS A 30 8.09 -4.05 7.16
N CYS A 31 7.29 -4.12 6.09
CA CYS A 31 6.48 -5.31 5.80
C CYS A 31 7.33 -6.57 5.56
N ARG A 32 8.51 -6.44 4.93
CA ARG A 32 9.44 -7.56 4.73
C ARG A 32 10.08 -8.03 6.04
N GLU A 33 10.39 -7.10 6.95
CA GLU A 33 10.97 -7.38 8.27
C GLU A 33 9.95 -8.07 9.18
N MET A 34 8.67 -7.70 9.10
CA MET A 34 7.58 -8.35 9.84
C MET A 34 7.40 -9.83 9.43
N GLY A 35 7.65 -10.17 8.17
CA GLY A 35 7.57 -11.54 7.64
C GLY A 35 6.13 -12.03 7.45
N TYR A 36 5.40 -12.23 8.55
CA TYR A 36 3.99 -12.60 8.56
C TYR A 36 3.20 -11.69 9.50
N GLY A 37 2.14 -11.07 8.98
CA GLY A 37 1.22 -10.26 9.76
C GLY A 37 0.34 -9.41 8.84
N GLU A 38 -0.55 -8.63 9.45
CA GLU A 38 -1.49 -7.79 8.74
C GLU A 38 -1.26 -6.31 9.09
N ILE A 39 -1.38 -5.43 8.11
CA ILE A 39 -1.48 -3.99 8.36
C ILE A 39 -2.96 -3.66 8.52
N SER A 40 -3.38 -3.35 9.74
CA SER A 40 -4.77 -3.04 10.06
C SER A 40 -5.14 -1.60 9.73
N ASN A 41 -4.17 -0.70 9.77
CA ASN A 41 -4.36 0.69 9.38
C ASN A 41 -3.11 1.22 8.67
N LEU A 42 -3.27 1.82 7.50
CA LEU A 42 -2.21 2.58 6.83
C LEU A 42 -2.69 4.01 6.62
N LYS A 43 -2.05 4.96 7.29
CA LYS A 43 -2.30 6.39 7.07
C LYS A 43 -1.39 6.90 5.96
N VAL A 44 -2.01 7.55 4.98
CA VAL A 44 -1.35 8.16 3.84
C VAL A 44 -1.68 9.65 3.84
N GLN A 45 -0.66 10.49 3.67
CA GLN A 45 -0.81 11.92 3.51
C GLN A 45 -0.05 12.36 2.26
N ASP A 46 -0.70 13.13 1.39
CA ASP A 46 -0.11 13.61 0.13
C ASP A 46 0.47 12.49 -0.75
N GLY A 47 -0.14 11.30 -0.70
CA GLY A 47 0.30 10.11 -1.43
C GLY A 47 1.47 9.34 -0.79
N LEU A 48 1.90 9.72 0.42
CA LEU A 48 3.02 9.10 1.15
C LEU A 48 2.55 8.40 2.43
N PRO A 49 3.09 7.21 2.75
CA PRO A 49 2.76 6.52 3.99
C PRO A 49 3.43 7.25 5.16
N VAL A 50 2.63 7.59 6.16
CA VAL A 50 3.10 8.32 7.35
C VAL A 50 3.00 7.48 8.62
N MET A 51 2.09 6.50 8.67
CA MET A 51 1.91 5.63 9.83
C MET A 51 1.28 4.30 9.40
N ALA A 52 1.72 3.20 9.99
CA ALA A 52 1.09 1.90 9.83
C ALA A 52 0.84 1.28 11.21
N GLU A 53 -0.38 0.81 11.45
CA GLU A 53 -0.73 -0.01 12.60
C GLU A 53 -0.73 -1.46 12.17
N GLU A 54 0.14 -2.24 12.79
CA GLU A 54 0.24 -3.67 12.56
C GLU A 54 -0.76 -4.39 13.46
N SER A 55 -1.47 -5.36 12.91
CA SER A 55 -2.05 -6.42 13.70
C SER A 55 -1.22 -7.67 13.49
N ILE A 56 -0.47 -8.01 14.53
CA ILE A 56 0.12 -9.34 14.66
C ILE A 56 -1.08 -10.27 14.92
N GLY A 57 -1.70 -10.73 13.83
CA GLY A 57 -2.83 -11.64 13.86
C GLY A 57 -2.52 -12.88 14.70
N LYS A 58 -3.57 -13.46 15.28
CA LYS A 58 -3.46 -14.59 16.22
C LYS A 58 -2.69 -15.75 15.60
N VAL A 59 -1.59 -16.14 16.25
CA VAL A 59 -0.87 -17.38 15.91
C VAL A 59 -1.80 -18.56 16.15
N LYS A 60 -2.10 -19.31 15.08
CA LYS A 60 -2.85 -20.55 15.15
C LYS A 60 -1.85 -21.70 15.08
N PHE A 61 -1.72 -22.44 16.17
CA PHE A 61 -0.92 -23.66 16.24
C PHE A 61 -1.85 -24.86 15.97
N VAL A 62 -2.25 -25.07 14.71
CA VAL A 62 -2.89 -26.32 14.24
C VAL A 62 -2.38 -26.68 12.86
#